data_AF-A0A285MW90-F1
#
_entry.id   AF-A0A285MW90-F1
#
_cell.length_a   1.000
_cell.length_b   1.000
_cell.length_c   1.000
_cell.angle_alpha   90.00
_cell.angle_beta   90.00
_cell.angle_gamma   90.00
#
_symmetry.space_group_name_H-M   'P 1'
#
loop_
_entity.id
_entity.type
_entity.pdbx_description
1 polymer ?
#
loop_
_entity_poly.entity_id
_entity_poly.type
_entity_poly.pdbx_seq_one_letter_code
_entity_poly.pdbx_strand_id
1 'polypeptide(L)'
;MSFLDTRHKKKSFTLTTLLLSVLLLLLFYIGLTYMDPPIENGIAINFGTMDFGSGKVQPKEKVRSEPKKVESKPVEQVQEQVVPKQTAPEEPVEKVLTSDSEETIKINQQKEAKRKADEAVKKAKADAERVAREKREAEQRKKQEQEAKKKSLDALIGGIGKSDGTTTGSEGDDNRAGDKGKPNGDPYVTSYYGPGNGSGTGGYGLNGRSLVTKGKVQQECNEDGRVVVRIVVDRNGKVIKATPGVKGTTNNAPCLLEPAKKTAFLHKWNLDSNAPSQQIGFVVVNFKLGQ
;
A
#
# COMPACT_ATOMS: atom_id res chain seq x y z
N MET A 1 28.15 54.96 50.66
CA MET A 1 27.05 55.93 50.87
C MET A 1 25.79 55.13 51.16
N SER A 2 25.08 55.43 52.25
CA SER A 2 23.84 54.74 52.57
C SER A 2 22.73 55.33 51.69
N PHE A 3 22.02 54.49 50.95
CA PHE A 3 21.06 54.96 49.92
C PHE A 3 19.67 55.28 50.50
N LEU A 4 19.41 54.97 51.78
CA LEU A 4 18.09 55.05 52.41
C LEU A 4 18.13 55.74 53.79
N ASP A 5 18.64 56.97 53.84
CA ASP A 5 18.93 57.64 55.12
C ASP A 5 17.69 58.22 55.83
N THR A 6 16.64 58.58 55.08
CA THR A 6 15.43 59.18 55.68
C THR A 6 14.31 58.17 55.83
N ARG A 7 13.45 58.35 56.86
CA ARG A 7 12.28 57.47 57.07
C ARG A 7 11.37 57.43 55.85
N HIS A 8 11.21 58.54 55.15
CA HIS A 8 10.42 58.62 53.92
C HIS A 8 11.05 57.81 52.79
N LYS A 9 12.38 57.89 52.58
CA LYS A 9 13.08 57.06 51.58
C LYS A 9 12.90 55.57 51.84
N LYS A 10 12.98 55.11 53.09
CA LYS A 10 12.73 53.71 53.47
C LYS A 10 11.29 53.29 53.21
N LYS A 11 10.30 54.13 53.56
CA LYS A 11 8.87 53.87 53.32
C LYS A 11 8.51 53.85 51.83
N SER A 12 9.04 54.80 51.06
CA SER A 12 8.83 54.85 49.61
C SER A 12 9.48 53.65 48.92
N PHE A 13 10.71 53.28 49.29
CA PHE A 13 11.39 52.13 48.71
C PHE A 13 10.69 50.80 49.02
N THR A 14 10.21 50.62 50.26
CA THR A 14 9.45 49.41 50.63
C THR A 14 8.12 49.34 49.90
N LEU A 15 7.40 50.46 49.79
CA LEU A 15 6.14 50.53 49.06
C LEU A 15 6.32 50.26 47.55
N THR A 16 7.33 50.86 46.91
CA THR A 16 7.58 50.65 45.48
C THR A 16 8.01 49.21 45.21
N THR A 17 8.86 48.62 46.05
CA THR A 17 9.30 47.23 45.89
C THR A 17 8.13 46.26 46.05
N LEU A 18 7.24 46.50 47.02
CA LEU A 18 6.05 45.69 47.22
C LEU A 18 5.09 45.79 46.04
N LEU A 19 4.85 47.00 45.53
CA LEU A 19 3.97 47.22 44.37
C LEU A 19 4.53 46.55 43.11
N LEU A 20 5.85 46.69 42.85
CA LEU A 20 6.51 46.02 41.73
C LEU A 20 6.48 44.50 41.87
N SER A 21 6.67 43.97 43.08
CA SER A 21 6.58 42.53 43.35
C SER A 21 5.17 41.99 43.08
N VAL A 22 4.14 42.72 43.48
CA VAL A 22 2.73 42.35 43.22
C VAL A 22 2.43 42.42 41.72
N LEU A 23 2.87 43.47 41.04
CA LEU A 23 2.73 43.61 39.60
C LEU A 23 3.42 42.46 38.85
N LEU A 24 4.63 42.10 39.27
CA LEU A 24 5.40 41.01 38.68
C LEU A 24 4.71 39.66 38.91
N LEU A 25 4.21 39.39 40.12
CA LEU A 25 3.42 38.18 40.38
C LEU A 25 2.15 38.12 39.52
N LEU A 26 1.49 39.25 39.31
CA LEU A 26 0.29 39.35 38.48
C LEU A 26 0.63 39.09 36.99
N LEU A 27 1.75 39.62 36.51
CA LEU A 27 2.26 39.32 35.16
C LEU A 27 2.66 37.86 34.99
N PHE A 28 3.22 37.20 36.02
CA PHE A 28 3.51 35.77 35.97
C PHE A 28 2.24 34.91 35.96
N TYR A 29 1.22 35.29 36.73
CA TYR A 29 -0.04 34.56 36.82
C TYR A 29 -0.92 34.73 35.57
N ILE A 30 -0.90 35.91 34.94
CA ILE A 30 -1.74 36.22 33.76
C ILE A 30 -0.96 36.00 32.45
N GLY A 31 0.30 36.42 32.37
CA GLY A 31 1.06 36.57 31.12
C GLY A 31 1.83 35.34 30.63
N LEU A 32 2.11 34.35 31.48
CA LEU A 32 2.81 33.12 31.06
C LEU A 32 1.88 32.07 30.42
N THR A 33 0.61 32.41 30.20
CA THR A 33 -0.36 31.54 29.52
C THR A 33 -0.37 31.71 28.01
N TYR A 34 0.62 32.41 27.43
CA TYR A 34 0.82 32.41 25.97
C TYR A 34 1.22 31.00 25.54
N MET A 35 0.22 30.23 25.14
CA MET A 35 0.36 28.92 24.54
C MET A 35 1.37 29.00 23.40
N ASP A 36 2.14 27.91 23.28
CA ASP A 36 2.89 27.56 22.08
C ASP A 36 2.18 28.05 20.81
N PRO A 37 2.96 28.53 19.81
CA PRO A 37 2.40 29.11 18.60
C PRO A 37 1.24 28.26 18.08
N PRO A 38 0.17 28.91 17.58
CA PRO A 38 -1.03 28.21 17.15
C PRO A 38 -0.65 27.02 16.28
N ILE A 39 -1.21 25.84 16.57
CA ILE A 39 -0.92 24.59 15.86
C ILE A 39 -0.93 24.91 14.37
N GLU A 40 0.25 24.84 13.74
CA GLU A 40 0.38 25.04 12.30
C GLU A 40 -0.45 23.94 11.64
N ASN A 41 -1.65 24.30 11.21
CA ASN A 41 -2.45 23.44 10.37
C ASN A 41 -1.76 23.41 9.00
N GLY A 42 -0.82 22.48 8.85
CA GLY A 42 -0.20 22.21 7.56
C GLY A 42 -1.29 21.91 6.53
N ILE A 43 -1.23 22.57 5.37
CA ILE A 43 -2.12 22.23 4.26
C ILE A 43 -1.65 20.89 3.72
N ALA A 44 -2.46 19.85 3.92
CA ALA A 44 -2.21 18.56 3.28
C ALA A 44 -2.44 18.70 1.77
N ILE A 45 -1.36 18.83 1.02
CA ILE A 45 -1.39 18.80 -0.45
C ILE A 45 -1.21 17.34 -0.86
N ASN A 46 -2.17 16.81 -1.61
CA ASN A 46 -2.03 15.50 -2.23
C ASN A 46 -1.23 15.65 -3.53
N PHE A 47 -0.10 14.93 -3.66
CA PHE A 47 0.84 15.06 -4.77
C PHE A 47 0.73 13.94 -5.81
N GLY A 48 -0.15 12.95 -5.60
CA GLY A 48 -0.21 11.73 -6.39
C GLY A 48 1.03 10.87 -6.18
N THR A 49 0.88 9.76 -5.46
CA THR A 49 1.98 8.82 -5.19
C THR A 49 1.94 7.58 -6.06
N MET A 50 0.93 7.46 -6.93
CA MET A 50 0.72 6.27 -7.74
C MET A 50 1.31 6.46 -9.15
N ASP A 51 1.74 5.36 -9.77
CA ASP A 51 2.22 5.38 -11.16
C ASP A 51 1.09 5.51 -12.20
N PHE A 52 -0.16 5.32 -11.78
CA PHE A 52 -1.35 5.32 -12.63
C PHE A 52 -2.49 6.13 -12.01
N GLY A 53 -3.33 6.72 -12.86
CA GLY A 53 -4.44 7.58 -12.44
C GLY A 53 -5.15 8.22 -13.63
N SER A 54 -6.43 8.56 -13.45
CA SER A 54 -7.30 9.02 -14.53
C SER A 54 -8.23 10.15 -14.05
N GLY A 55 -8.15 11.32 -14.66
CA GLY A 55 -9.06 12.42 -14.37
C GLY A 55 -8.36 13.76 -14.39
N LYS A 56 -9.14 14.84 -14.38
CA LYS A 56 -8.65 16.21 -14.62
C LYS A 56 -8.45 17.02 -13.33
N VAL A 57 -8.95 16.54 -12.20
CA VAL A 57 -9.02 17.31 -10.94
C VAL A 57 -8.34 16.52 -9.84
N GLN A 58 -7.36 17.14 -9.16
CA GLN A 58 -6.66 16.50 -8.06
C GLN A 58 -7.56 16.38 -6.83
N PRO A 59 -7.73 15.17 -6.28
CA PRO A 59 -8.46 14.97 -5.04
C PRO A 59 -7.70 15.61 -3.88
N LYS A 60 -8.39 16.40 -3.06
CA LYS A 60 -7.81 17.05 -1.88
C LYS A 60 -7.55 16.06 -0.73
N GLU A 61 -8.11 14.87 -0.81
CA GLU A 61 -7.98 13.79 0.17
C GLU A 61 -7.40 12.53 -0.48
N LYS A 62 -6.80 11.64 0.32
CA LYS A 62 -6.24 10.37 -0.17
C LYS A 62 -7.32 9.56 -0.90
N VAL A 63 -6.93 8.99 -2.04
CA VAL A 63 -7.80 8.18 -2.92
C VAL A 63 -7.78 6.72 -2.50
N ARG A 64 -8.89 5.98 -2.58
CA ARG A 64 -8.91 4.52 -2.32
C ARG A 64 -8.47 3.73 -3.55
N SER A 65 -7.49 2.84 -3.39
CA SER A 65 -7.06 1.90 -4.43
C SER A 65 -7.63 0.50 -4.15
N GLU A 66 -8.49 -0.01 -5.04
CA GLU A 66 -8.94 -1.41 -5.00
C GLU A 66 -8.01 -2.29 -5.84
N PRO A 67 -7.43 -3.38 -5.29
CA PRO A 67 -6.71 -4.36 -6.08
C PRO A 67 -7.70 -5.13 -6.97
N LYS A 68 -7.37 -5.25 -8.26
CA LYS A 68 -8.07 -6.14 -9.19
C LYS A 68 -7.91 -7.58 -8.71
N LYS A 69 -9.01 -8.23 -8.35
CA LYS A 69 -9.08 -9.65 -7.96
C LYS A 69 -8.54 -10.50 -9.12
N VAL A 70 -7.36 -11.09 -8.95
CA VAL A 70 -6.85 -12.12 -9.85
C VAL A 70 -7.50 -13.43 -9.43
N GLU A 71 -8.43 -13.94 -10.23
CA GLU A 71 -8.98 -15.28 -10.06
C GLU A 71 -7.87 -16.32 -10.31
N SER A 72 -7.38 -16.94 -9.24
CA SER A 72 -6.58 -18.16 -9.36
C SER A 72 -7.50 -19.31 -9.73
N LYS A 73 -7.33 -19.86 -10.93
CA LYS A 73 -7.96 -21.12 -11.36
C LYS A 73 -7.61 -22.25 -10.37
N PRO A 74 -8.54 -23.14 -10.00
CA PRO A 74 -8.25 -24.27 -9.12
C PRO A 74 -7.37 -25.31 -9.84
N VAL A 75 -6.33 -25.79 -9.17
CA VAL A 75 -5.54 -26.95 -9.60
C VAL A 75 -6.31 -28.21 -9.18
N GLU A 76 -6.55 -29.06 -10.16
CA GLU A 76 -7.25 -30.35 -10.05
C GLU A 76 -6.40 -31.35 -9.27
N GLN A 77 -6.92 -31.83 -8.12
CA GLN A 77 -6.29 -32.90 -7.34
C GLN A 77 -6.77 -34.26 -7.86
N VAL A 78 -5.80 -35.08 -8.26
CA VAL A 78 -5.93 -36.48 -8.66
C VAL A 78 -6.47 -37.30 -7.47
N GLN A 79 -7.57 -38.02 -7.70
CA GLN A 79 -8.18 -38.96 -6.77
C GLN A 79 -7.43 -40.30 -6.82
N GLU A 80 -7.06 -40.86 -5.66
CA GLU A 80 -6.59 -42.24 -5.55
C GLU A 80 -7.72 -43.10 -4.93
N GLN A 81 -8.11 -44.13 -5.69
CA GLN A 81 -9.16 -45.09 -5.36
C GLN A 81 -8.74 -46.03 -4.23
N VAL A 82 -9.65 -46.29 -3.29
CA VAL A 82 -9.55 -47.46 -2.40
C VAL A 82 -10.80 -48.32 -2.57
N VAL A 83 -10.60 -49.53 -3.08
CA VAL A 83 -11.61 -50.57 -3.29
C VAL A 83 -11.94 -51.25 -1.95
N PRO A 84 -13.22 -51.52 -1.63
CA PRO A 84 -13.61 -52.28 -0.44
C PRO A 84 -13.82 -53.78 -0.77
N LYS A 85 -13.40 -54.69 0.12
CA LYS A 85 -13.80 -56.10 0.07
C LYS A 85 -14.25 -56.63 1.43
N GLN A 86 -15.59 -56.77 1.51
CA GLN A 86 -16.43 -57.83 2.07
C GLN A 86 -16.09 -58.50 3.41
N THR A 87 -17.07 -58.39 4.31
CA THR A 87 -17.35 -59.17 5.51
C THR A 87 -18.27 -60.36 5.18
N ALA A 88 -18.05 -61.53 5.80
CA ALA A 88 -19.11 -62.50 6.18
C ALA A 88 -18.57 -63.52 7.22
N PRO A 89 -19.44 -64.12 8.07
CA PRO A 89 -19.14 -64.63 9.43
C PRO A 89 -19.39 -66.16 9.64
N GLU A 90 -19.45 -66.60 10.92
CA GLU A 90 -19.85 -67.94 11.49
C GLU A 90 -18.73 -69.02 11.63
N GLU A 91 -18.62 -69.91 12.65
CA GLU A 91 -19.17 -70.15 14.01
C GLU A 91 -18.31 -71.32 14.65
N PRO A 92 -18.66 -72.11 15.73
CA PRO A 92 -17.82 -72.34 16.94
C PRO A 92 -17.39 -73.83 17.22
N VAL A 93 -17.25 -74.21 18.51
CA VAL A 93 -17.05 -75.55 19.19
C VAL A 93 -15.59 -76.11 19.26
N GLU A 94 -15.05 -76.82 20.27
CA GLU A 94 -15.54 -77.58 21.45
C GLU A 94 -14.36 -77.99 22.42
N LYS A 95 -14.64 -78.13 23.75
CA LYS A 95 -14.08 -78.98 24.87
C LYS A 95 -12.54 -79.21 25.03
N VAL A 96 -11.93 -79.59 26.17
CA VAL A 96 -12.27 -80.58 27.23
C VAL A 96 -11.49 -80.28 28.53
N LEU A 97 -12.09 -80.74 29.64
CA LEU A 97 -11.74 -80.81 31.06
C LEU A 97 -10.40 -81.51 31.45
N THR A 98 -9.88 -81.18 32.64
CA THR A 98 -9.48 -82.15 33.71
C THR A 98 -9.56 -81.51 35.11
N SER A 99 -10.25 -82.18 36.05
CA SER A 99 -10.28 -81.95 37.52
C SER A 99 -8.89 -82.18 38.14
N ASP A 100 -8.51 -81.80 39.37
CA ASP A 100 -9.20 -81.69 40.67
C ASP A 100 -8.32 -80.87 41.64
N SER A 101 -8.91 -80.44 42.77
CA SER A 101 -8.23 -80.04 44.02
C SER A 101 -7.38 -78.76 44.00
N GLU A 102 -7.97 -77.58 44.30
CA GLU A 102 -7.31 -76.39 44.92
C GLU A 102 -8.25 -75.15 44.98
N GLU A 103 -9.57 -75.33 45.10
CA GLU A 103 -10.55 -74.28 44.76
C GLU A 103 -10.63 -73.06 45.71
N THR A 104 -10.08 -73.09 46.92
CA THR A 104 -10.25 -71.96 47.86
C THR A 104 -9.16 -70.88 47.74
N ILE A 105 -7.97 -71.20 47.22
CA ILE A 105 -6.88 -70.22 47.00
C ILE A 105 -6.93 -69.64 45.57
N LYS A 106 -7.31 -70.45 44.58
CA LYS A 106 -7.39 -70.04 43.17
C LYS A 106 -8.51 -69.02 42.89
N ILE A 107 -9.64 -69.11 43.60
CA ILE A 107 -10.77 -68.16 43.42
C ILE A 107 -10.41 -66.75 43.91
N ASN A 108 -9.66 -66.61 45.02
CA ASN A 108 -9.22 -65.30 45.50
C ASN A 108 -8.11 -64.70 44.61
N GLN A 109 -7.16 -65.51 44.14
CA GLN A 109 -6.14 -65.08 43.19
C GLN A 109 -6.74 -64.63 41.84
N GLN A 110 -7.75 -65.33 41.32
CA GLN A 110 -8.46 -64.92 40.11
C GLN A 110 -9.27 -63.64 40.29
N LYS A 111 -9.87 -63.42 41.48
CA LYS A 111 -10.61 -62.18 41.79
C LYS A 111 -9.68 -60.98 41.91
N GLU A 112 -8.51 -61.16 42.53
CA GLU A 112 -7.48 -60.12 42.64
C GLU A 112 -6.83 -59.81 41.28
N ALA A 113 -6.59 -60.84 40.45
CA ALA A 113 -6.09 -60.68 39.08
C ALA A 113 -7.09 -59.92 38.18
N LYS A 114 -8.40 -60.23 38.27
CA LYS A 114 -9.44 -59.46 37.56
C LYS A 114 -9.49 -58.00 38.03
N ARG A 115 -9.37 -57.76 39.35
CA ARG A 115 -9.39 -56.38 39.88
C ARG A 115 -8.19 -55.56 39.43
N LYS A 116 -6.99 -56.16 39.37
CA LYS A 116 -5.77 -55.52 38.84
C LYS A 116 -5.86 -55.29 37.33
N ALA A 117 -6.47 -56.21 36.57
CA ALA A 117 -6.72 -56.03 35.14
C ALA A 117 -7.72 -54.88 34.87
N ASP A 118 -8.82 -54.80 35.62
CA ASP A 118 -9.81 -53.72 35.48
C ASP A 118 -9.23 -52.36 35.87
N GLU A 119 -8.37 -52.29 36.89
CA GLU A 119 -7.68 -51.06 37.28
C GLU A 119 -6.64 -50.62 36.24
N ALA A 120 -5.92 -51.57 35.64
CA ALA A 120 -5.00 -51.30 34.54
C ALA A 120 -5.73 -50.79 33.28
N VAL A 121 -6.90 -51.36 32.95
CA VAL A 121 -7.73 -50.90 31.83
C VAL A 121 -8.30 -49.51 32.10
N LYS A 122 -8.71 -49.20 33.34
CA LYS A 122 -9.17 -47.84 33.70
C LYS A 122 -8.06 -46.80 33.61
N LYS A 123 -6.85 -47.12 34.08
CA LYS A 123 -5.68 -46.22 33.94
C LYS A 123 -5.31 -46.01 32.47
N ALA A 124 -5.27 -47.07 31.67
CA ALA A 124 -4.98 -46.97 30.23
C ALA A 124 -6.00 -46.10 29.48
N LYS A 125 -7.29 -46.20 29.82
CA LYS A 125 -8.34 -45.34 29.23
C LYS A 125 -8.19 -43.87 29.65
N ALA A 126 -7.89 -43.60 30.92
CA ALA A 126 -7.68 -42.24 31.41
C ALA A 126 -6.44 -41.57 30.79
N ASP A 127 -5.35 -42.32 30.64
CA ASP A 127 -4.14 -41.82 29.98
C ASP A 127 -4.36 -41.57 28.48
N ALA A 128 -5.08 -42.46 27.79
CA ALA A 128 -5.44 -42.27 26.38
C ALA A 128 -6.33 -41.03 26.17
N GLU A 129 -7.29 -40.78 27.06
CA GLU A 129 -8.15 -39.59 27.01
C GLU A 129 -7.37 -38.29 27.29
N ARG A 130 -6.44 -38.31 28.24
CA ARG A 130 -5.56 -37.16 28.51
C ARG A 130 -4.68 -36.81 27.31
N VAL A 131 -4.04 -37.82 26.71
CA VAL A 131 -3.19 -37.63 25.51
C VAL A 131 -4.02 -37.15 24.31
N ALA A 132 -5.26 -37.64 24.15
CA ALA A 132 -6.15 -37.18 23.10
C ALA A 132 -6.58 -35.72 23.29
N ARG A 133 -6.83 -35.29 24.54
CA ARG A 133 -7.18 -33.90 24.86
C ARG A 133 -6.02 -32.95 24.61
N GLU A 134 -4.82 -33.31 25.06
CA GLU A 134 -3.60 -32.52 24.85
C GLU A 134 -3.28 -32.34 23.35
N LYS A 135 -3.46 -33.39 22.53
CA LYS A 135 -3.28 -33.30 21.07
C LYS A 135 -4.29 -32.35 20.42
N ARG A 136 -5.56 -32.38 20.83
CA ARG A 136 -6.60 -31.47 20.31
C ARG A 136 -6.32 -30.01 20.70
N GLU A 137 -5.94 -29.76 21.94
CA GLU A 137 -5.58 -28.43 22.42
C GLU A 137 -4.33 -27.88 21.68
N ALA A 138 -3.31 -28.73 21.46
CA ALA A 138 -2.12 -28.34 20.69
C ALA A 138 -2.44 -28.04 19.21
N GLU A 139 -3.33 -28.81 18.58
CA GLU A 139 -3.75 -28.55 17.20
C GLU A 139 -4.57 -27.26 17.08
N GLN A 140 -5.47 -27.00 18.05
CA GLN A 140 -6.23 -25.74 18.09
C GLN A 140 -5.31 -24.52 18.29
N ARG A 141 -4.32 -24.61 19.19
CA ARG A 141 -3.32 -23.54 19.36
C ARG A 141 -2.53 -23.28 18.10
N LYS A 142 -2.09 -24.34 17.40
CA LYS A 142 -1.40 -24.21 16.11
C LYS A 142 -2.27 -23.54 15.05
N LYS A 143 -3.55 -23.89 14.96
CA LYS A 143 -4.50 -23.27 14.01
C LYS A 143 -4.69 -21.78 14.31
N GLN A 144 -4.89 -21.42 15.59
CA GLN A 144 -5.02 -20.03 16.01
C GLN A 144 -3.74 -19.22 15.73
N GLU A 145 -2.57 -19.80 15.97
CA GLU A 145 -1.29 -19.14 15.70
C GLU A 145 -1.04 -18.95 14.20
N GLN A 146 -1.42 -19.92 13.36
CA GLN A 146 -1.36 -19.81 11.90
C GLN A 146 -2.32 -18.76 11.37
N GLU A 147 -3.53 -18.68 11.90
CA GLU A 147 -4.52 -17.66 11.52
C GLU A 147 -4.06 -16.26 11.93
N ALA A 148 -3.51 -16.11 13.14
CA ALA A 148 -2.94 -14.85 13.62
C ALA A 148 -1.75 -14.42 12.75
N LYS A 149 -0.85 -15.34 12.40
CA LYS A 149 0.27 -15.08 11.48
C LYS A 149 -0.24 -14.67 10.10
N LYS A 150 -1.23 -15.36 9.56
CA LYS A 150 -1.86 -15.01 8.27
C LYS A 150 -2.47 -13.61 8.31
N LYS A 151 -3.21 -13.27 9.36
CA LYS A 151 -3.79 -11.94 9.56
C LYS A 151 -2.73 -10.84 9.70
N SER A 152 -1.61 -11.12 10.38
CA SER A 152 -0.49 -10.17 10.46
C SER A 152 0.22 -9.98 9.12
N LEU A 153 0.40 -11.05 8.34
CA LEU A 153 0.96 -10.97 7.00
C LEU A 153 0.03 -10.20 6.06
N ASP A 154 -1.28 -10.44 6.12
CA ASP A 154 -2.27 -9.71 5.32
C ASP A 154 -2.31 -8.21 5.70
N ALA A 155 -2.09 -7.86 6.96
CA ALA A 155 -1.99 -6.46 7.40
C ALA A 155 -0.69 -5.79 6.91
N LEU A 156 0.43 -6.50 6.97
CA LEU A 156 1.74 -6.02 6.48
C LEU A 156 1.78 -5.88 4.95
N ILE A 157 1.22 -6.85 4.23
CA ILE A 157 1.17 -6.87 2.76
C ILE A 157 0.07 -5.93 2.25
N GLY A 158 -1.04 -5.82 2.97
CA GLY A 158 -2.16 -4.93 2.64
C GLY A 158 -1.82 -3.44 2.68
N GLY A 159 -0.77 -3.03 3.40
CA GLY A 159 -0.27 -1.66 3.44
C GLY A 159 0.61 -1.26 2.24
N ILE A 160 1.09 -2.23 1.45
CA ILE A 160 1.89 -1.99 0.25
C ILE A 160 0.93 -1.96 -0.95
N GLY A 161 0.34 -0.79 -1.19
CA GLY A 161 -0.49 -0.53 -2.37
C GLY A 161 -1.99 -0.38 -2.12
N LYS A 162 -2.44 -0.34 -0.86
CA LYS A 162 -3.75 0.21 -0.50
C LYS A 162 -3.55 1.54 0.20
N SER A 163 -4.19 2.56 -0.36
CA SER A 163 -4.40 3.84 0.30
C SER A 163 -5.78 3.79 0.96
N ASP A 164 -5.82 3.97 2.28
CA ASP A 164 -7.06 4.06 3.09
C ASP A 164 -7.78 5.40 2.90
N GLY A 165 -7.98 5.78 1.64
CA GLY A 165 -8.67 6.99 1.23
C GLY A 165 -10.19 6.86 1.33
N THR A 166 -10.87 7.93 1.70
CA THR A 166 -12.34 8.06 1.72
C THR A 166 -12.91 8.55 0.39
N THR A 167 -12.06 9.09 -0.49
CA THR A 167 -12.47 9.79 -1.71
C THR A 167 -12.24 8.95 -2.98
N THR A 168 -13.18 9.01 -3.92
CA THR A 168 -13.18 8.32 -5.23
C THR A 168 -12.57 9.13 -6.37
N GLY A 169 -12.07 10.33 -6.07
CA GLY A 169 -11.43 11.20 -7.05
C GLY A 169 -10.16 10.58 -7.62
N SER A 170 -9.84 10.88 -8.88
CA SER A 170 -8.67 10.33 -9.57
C SER A 170 -8.09 11.40 -10.49
N GLU A 171 -6.77 11.49 -10.55
CA GLU A 171 -6.05 12.45 -11.37
C GLU A 171 -4.99 11.71 -12.18
N GLY A 172 -4.85 12.08 -13.45
CA GLY A 172 -3.85 11.50 -14.34
C GLY A 172 -4.35 11.31 -15.75
N ASP A 173 -3.41 10.95 -16.62
CA ASP A 173 -3.60 10.80 -18.06
C ASP A 173 -3.85 9.35 -18.51
N ASP A 174 -3.91 8.39 -17.59
CA ASP A 174 -4.19 6.98 -17.88
C ASP A 174 -5.70 6.67 -17.87
N ASN A 175 -6.03 5.41 -18.18
CA ASN A 175 -7.40 4.88 -18.17
C ASN A 175 -7.73 4.10 -16.88
N ARG A 176 -6.89 4.19 -15.85
CA ARG A 176 -7.04 3.46 -14.57
C ARG A 176 -7.25 4.46 -13.45
N ALA A 177 -8.20 4.17 -12.56
CA ALA A 177 -8.41 4.95 -11.35
C ALA A 177 -7.16 4.94 -10.46
N GLY A 178 -6.82 6.09 -9.90
CA GLY A 178 -5.62 6.36 -9.12
C GLY A 178 -5.24 7.85 -9.12
N ASP A 179 -4.32 8.26 -8.27
CA ASP A 179 -3.78 9.63 -8.28
C ASP A 179 -2.34 9.61 -8.77
N LYS A 180 -2.16 9.88 -10.06
CA LYS A 180 -0.90 9.70 -10.76
C LYS A 180 0.06 10.84 -10.46
N GLY A 181 1.22 10.52 -9.94
CA GLY A 181 2.30 11.46 -9.72
C GLY A 181 3.65 10.78 -9.57
N LYS A 182 4.67 11.54 -9.20
CA LYS A 182 6.04 11.03 -9.02
C LYS A 182 6.45 11.23 -7.56
N PRO A 183 6.92 10.19 -6.86
CA PRO A 183 7.39 10.31 -5.47
C PRO A 183 8.48 11.38 -5.26
N ASN A 184 9.32 11.61 -6.28
CA ASN A 184 10.36 12.63 -6.30
C ASN A 184 10.04 13.79 -7.26
N GLY A 185 8.76 14.07 -7.53
CA GLY A 185 8.34 15.18 -8.38
C GLY A 185 8.62 16.53 -7.72
N ASP A 186 9.17 17.48 -8.48
CA ASP A 186 9.36 18.85 -8.00
C ASP A 186 8.03 19.65 -8.20
N PRO A 187 7.46 20.26 -7.15
CA PRO A 187 6.19 20.97 -7.22
C PRO A 187 6.24 22.25 -8.07
N TYR A 188 7.42 22.78 -8.37
CA TYR A 188 7.60 24.00 -9.16
C TYR A 188 7.85 23.72 -10.64
N VAL A 189 7.79 22.45 -11.09
CA VAL A 189 7.97 22.14 -12.51
C VAL A 189 6.79 22.62 -13.33
N THR A 190 7.09 23.33 -14.41
CA THR A 190 6.08 23.86 -15.34
C THR A 190 5.41 22.78 -16.20
N SER A 191 5.77 21.50 -16.03
CA SER A 191 5.15 20.43 -16.80
C SER A 191 5.00 19.12 -16.03
N TYR A 192 3.79 18.56 -16.12
CA TYR A 192 3.37 17.29 -15.53
C TYR A 192 4.29 16.11 -15.87
N TYR A 193 4.95 16.14 -17.03
CA TYR A 193 5.76 15.02 -17.52
C TYR A 193 7.27 15.14 -17.19
N GLY A 194 7.68 16.19 -16.49
CA GLY A 194 9.08 16.49 -16.13
C GLY A 194 9.86 17.20 -17.25
N PRO A 195 11.11 17.64 -16.97
CA PRO A 195 11.98 18.19 -18.01
C PRO A 195 12.34 17.07 -18.98
N GLY A 196 11.71 17.04 -20.16
CA GLY A 196 12.06 16.08 -21.20
C GLY A 196 13.54 16.21 -21.58
N ASN A 197 14.17 15.09 -21.95
CA ASN A 197 15.56 15.09 -22.42
C ASN A 197 15.60 15.72 -23.83
N GLY A 198 15.66 17.05 -23.89
CA GLY A 198 15.68 17.81 -25.13
C GLY A 198 16.24 19.21 -24.90
N SER A 199 17.53 19.37 -25.17
CA SER A 199 18.16 20.68 -25.29
C SER A 199 17.70 21.32 -26.61
N GLY A 200 16.78 22.29 -26.52
CA GLY A 200 16.37 23.16 -27.63
C GLY A 200 14.89 23.05 -28.03
N THR A 201 14.17 24.18 -27.93
CA THR A 201 12.85 24.53 -28.52
C THR A 201 11.72 23.46 -28.53
N GLY A 202 11.85 22.38 -27.78
CA GLY A 202 10.91 21.29 -27.70
C GLY A 202 11.51 20.13 -26.91
N GLY A 203 10.76 19.61 -25.94
CA GLY A 203 11.17 18.49 -25.10
C GLY A 203 10.41 17.23 -25.50
N TYR A 204 11.01 16.05 -25.40
CA TYR A 204 10.31 14.79 -25.61
C TYR A 204 10.65 13.82 -24.48
N GLY A 205 9.77 12.85 -24.26
CA GLY A 205 9.99 11.83 -23.24
C GLY A 205 9.34 10.52 -23.61
N LEU A 206 10.17 9.48 -23.70
CA LEU A 206 9.77 8.09 -23.86
C LEU A 206 10.75 7.24 -23.04
N ASN A 207 10.26 6.55 -22.01
CA ASN A 207 11.12 5.83 -21.06
C ASN A 207 12.04 4.82 -21.76
N GLY A 208 13.35 4.88 -21.51
CA GLY A 208 14.33 3.94 -22.04
C GLY A 208 14.63 4.07 -23.55
N ARG A 209 14.08 5.08 -24.23
CA ARG A 209 14.25 5.27 -25.68
C ARG A 209 14.74 6.68 -26.01
N SER A 210 15.66 6.76 -26.96
CA SER A 210 16.21 8.01 -27.49
C SER A 210 15.55 8.37 -28.82
N LEU A 211 15.49 9.67 -29.10
CA LEU A 211 14.97 10.17 -30.38
C LEU A 211 16.06 10.05 -31.45
N VAL A 212 15.72 9.40 -32.57
CA VAL A 212 16.60 9.19 -33.72
C VAL A 212 16.39 10.29 -34.77
N THR A 213 15.14 10.66 -35.02
CA THR A 213 14.80 11.70 -36.01
C THR A 213 13.85 12.69 -35.39
N LYS A 214 14.17 13.98 -35.58
CA LYS A 214 13.31 15.12 -35.24
C LYS A 214 12.83 15.78 -36.53
N GLY A 215 11.56 16.16 -36.57
CA GLY A 215 10.98 17.02 -37.60
C GLY A 215 10.23 18.16 -36.93
N LYS A 216 9.98 19.25 -37.64
CA LYS A 216 9.18 20.36 -37.14
C LYS A 216 8.29 20.86 -38.25
N VAL A 217 7.02 21.09 -37.93
CA VAL A 217 6.06 21.76 -38.80
C VAL A 217 5.84 23.15 -38.24
N GLN A 218 6.03 24.18 -39.06
CA GLN A 218 5.72 25.56 -38.69
C GLN A 218 4.20 25.75 -38.61
N GLN A 219 3.79 26.61 -37.70
CA GLN A 219 2.42 27.07 -37.57
C GLN A 219 2.15 28.19 -38.57
N GLU A 220 0.94 28.22 -39.11
CA GLU A 220 0.50 29.26 -40.07
C GLU A 220 -0.24 30.42 -39.37
N CYS A 221 -0.32 30.40 -38.04
CA CYS A 221 -0.99 31.42 -37.25
C CYS A 221 -0.02 32.28 -36.44
N ASN A 222 -0.41 33.53 -36.21
CA ASN A 222 0.29 34.49 -35.35
C ASN A 222 0.01 34.23 -33.87
N GLU A 223 0.13 32.98 -33.43
CA GLU A 223 0.01 32.59 -32.03
C GLU A 223 1.28 31.90 -31.56
N ASP A 224 1.67 32.17 -30.32
CA ASP A 224 2.72 31.45 -29.61
C ASP A 224 2.16 30.61 -28.47
N GLY A 225 2.95 29.65 -28.04
CA GLY A 225 2.60 28.80 -26.92
C GLY A 225 3.28 27.45 -26.96
N ARG A 226 3.17 26.75 -25.83
CA ARG A 226 3.65 25.39 -25.63
C ARG A 226 2.50 24.43 -25.84
N VAL A 227 2.65 23.50 -26.78
CA VAL A 227 1.69 22.40 -27.00
C VAL A 227 2.33 21.08 -26.62
N VAL A 228 1.69 20.35 -25.71
CA VAL A 228 2.10 18.99 -25.34
C VAL A 228 1.23 18.00 -26.11
N VAL A 229 1.89 17.05 -26.76
CA VAL A 229 1.28 16.00 -27.55
C VAL A 229 1.60 14.66 -26.90
N ARG A 230 0.56 13.94 -26.49
CA ARG A 230 0.69 12.54 -26.05
C ARG A 230 0.84 11.65 -27.27
N ILE A 231 1.86 10.82 -27.29
CA ILE A 231 2.18 9.92 -28.39
C ILE A 231 2.12 8.47 -27.95
N VAL A 232 1.79 7.59 -28.90
CA VAL A 232 1.96 6.14 -28.76
C VAL A 232 2.91 5.69 -29.85
N VAL A 233 3.96 4.99 -29.45
CA VAL A 233 5.06 4.55 -30.31
C VAL A 233 5.09 3.02 -30.36
N ASP A 234 5.32 2.45 -31.54
CA ASP A 234 5.49 1.00 -31.71
C ASP A 234 6.91 0.52 -31.35
N ARG A 235 7.15 -0.79 -31.42
CA ARG A 235 8.47 -1.37 -31.17
C ARG A 235 9.55 -0.80 -32.10
N ASN A 236 9.19 -0.50 -33.34
CA ASN A 236 10.07 0.04 -34.39
C ASN A 236 10.40 1.53 -34.20
N GLY A 237 9.84 2.17 -33.17
CA GLY A 237 10.09 3.57 -32.85
C GLY A 237 9.26 4.56 -33.67
N LYS A 238 8.24 4.10 -34.40
CA LYS A 238 7.33 4.94 -35.18
C LYS A 238 6.12 5.35 -34.34
N VAL A 239 5.72 6.62 -34.46
CA VAL A 239 4.50 7.12 -33.82
C VAL A 239 3.28 6.58 -34.56
N ILE A 240 2.44 5.83 -33.84
CA ILE A 240 1.19 5.25 -34.36
C ILE A 240 -0.04 6.09 -33.98
N LYS A 241 0.04 6.87 -32.90
CA LYS A 241 -1.02 7.76 -32.44
C LYS A 241 -0.43 9.02 -31.81
N ALA A 242 -1.00 10.17 -32.12
CA ALA A 242 -0.65 11.46 -31.52
C ALA A 242 -1.91 12.22 -31.14
N THR A 243 -1.98 12.68 -29.89
CA THR A 243 -3.11 13.44 -29.33
C THR A 243 -2.57 14.76 -28.77
N PRO A 244 -2.79 15.90 -29.46
CA PRO A 244 -2.34 17.21 -29.00
C PRO A 244 -3.27 17.77 -27.91
N GLY A 245 -2.84 18.82 -27.21
CA GLY A 245 -3.68 19.54 -26.23
C GLY A 245 -3.85 18.80 -24.90
N VAL A 246 -2.90 17.94 -24.54
CA VAL A 246 -2.92 17.26 -23.23
C VAL A 246 -2.38 18.16 -22.12
N LYS A 247 -2.47 17.68 -20.87
CA LYS A 247 -2.03 18.41 -19.66
C LYS A 247 -0.62 18.99 -19.82
N GLY A 248 -0.46 20.27 -19.49
CA GLY A 248 0.80 21.03 -19.70
C GLY A 248 0.87 21.83 -21.00
N THR A 249 -0.15 21.78 -21.84
CA THR A 249 -0.34 22.70 -22.98
C THR A 249 -0.77 24.07 -22.47
N THR A 250 -0.13 25.15 -22.93
CA THR A 250 -0.45 26.53 -22.54
C THR A 250 -1.42 27.21 -23.50
N ASN A 251 -1.41 26.82 -24.78
CA ASN A 251 -2.33 27.35 -25.79
C ASN A 251 -2.97 26.18 -26.57
N ASN A 252 -4.30 26.13 -26.60
CA ASN A 252 -5.08 25.08 -27.25
C ASN A 252 -5.70 25.52 -28.58
N ALA A 253 -5.21 26.60 -29.20
CA ALA A 253 -5.69 27.05 -30.50
C ALA A 253 -5.51 25.95 -31.56
N PRO A 254 -6.55 25.65 -32.37
CA PRO A 254 -6.49 24.61 -33.40
C PRO A 254 -5.31 24.76 -34.37
N CYS A 255 -4.93 26.01 -34.65
CA CYS A 255 -3.82 26.35 -35.53
C CYS A 255 -2.44 25.91 -34.99
N LEU A 256 -2.30 25.67 -33.68
CA LEU A 256 -1.10 25.12 -33.05
C LEU A 256 -1.21 23.61 -32.83
N LEU A 257 -2.41 23.10 -32.56
CA LEU A 257 -2.65 21.68 -32.29
C LEU A 257 -2.35 20.80 -33.51
N GLU A 258 -2.77 21.23 -34.72
CA GLU A 258 -2.55 20.46 -35.94
C GLU A 258 -1.06 20.39 -36.35
N PRO A 259 -0.30 21.50 -36.40
CA PRO A 259 1.14 21.45 -36.62
C PRO A 259 1.89 20.66 -35.54
N ALA A 260 1.47 20.74 -34.27
CA ALA A 260 2.08 19.97 -33.19
C ALA A 260 1.86 18.46 -33.38
N LYS A 261 0.64 18.05 -33.78
CA LYS A 261 0.32 16.67 -34.10
C LYS A 261 1.13 16.15 -35.28
N LYS A 262 1.26 16.93 -36.36
CA LYS A 262 2.11 16.59 -37.51
C LYS A 262 3.58 16.48 -37.12
N THR A 263 4.07 17.42 -36.33
CA THR A 263 5.44 17.42 -35.77
C THR A 263 5.73 16.15 -34.99
N ALA A 264 4.78 15.69 -34.16
CA ALA A 264 4.91 14.46 -33.41
C ALA A 264 5.01 13.22 -34.32
N PHE A 265 4.28 13.16 -35.45
CA PHE A 265 4.38 12.05 -36.39
C PHE A 265 5.70 12.01 -37.18
N LEU A 266 6.39 13.15 -37.32
CA LEU A 266 7.70 13.21 -37.95
C LEU A 266 8.82 12.69 -37.04
N HIS A 267 8.55 12.56 -35.74
CA HIS A 267 9.52 12.03 -34.79
C HIS A 267 9.64 10.51 -34.88
N LYS A 268 10.87 10.02 -34.76
CA LYS A 268 11.18 8.58 -34.74
C LYS A 268 12.13 8.27 -33.59
N TRP A 269 11.81 7.23 -32.82
CA TRP A 269 12.63 6.71 -31.73
C TRP A 269 13.47 5.53 -32.21
N ASN A 270 14.46 5.16 -31.40
CA ASN A 270 15.26 3.96 -31.66
C ASN A 270 14.39 2.69 -31.56
N LEU A 271 14.75 1.70 -32.38
CA LEU A 271 14.20 0.34 -32.26
C LEU A 271 14.65 -0.23 -30.90
N ASP A 272 13.70 -0.84 -30.19
CA ASP A 272 13.99 -1.61 -28.99
C ASP A 272 13.09 -2.84 -28.97
N SER A 273 13.73 -4.00 -29.09
CA SER A 273 13.09 -5.32 -29.13
C SER A 273 12.50 -5.76 -27.79
N ASN A 274 13.00 -5.20 -26.68
CA ASN A 274 12.56 -5.54 -25.33
C ASN A 274 11.36 -4.69 -24.88
N ALA A 275 11.03 -3.64 -25.63
CA ALA A 275 9.91 -2.77 -25.32
C ALA A 275 8.54 -3.45 -25.49
N PRO A 276 7.51 -2.97 -24.77
CA PRO A 276 6.12 -3.31 -25.05
C PRO A 276 5.73 -3.06 -26.51
N SER A 277 4.67 -3.72 -26.99
CA SER A 277 4.16 -3.54 -28.36
C SER A 277 3.78 -2.08 -28.66
N GLN A 278 3.31 -1.36 -27.65
CA GLN A 278 2.97 0.05 -27.70
C GLN A 278 3.49 0.73 -26.43
N GLN A 279 4.17 1.85 -26.59
CA GLN A 279 4.68 2.65 -25.49
C GLN A 279 4.12 4.06 -25.57
N ILE A 280 3.68 4.57 -24.42
CA ILE A 280 3.14 5.92 -24.30
C ILE A 280 4.26 6.87 -23.90
N GLY A 281 4.31 8.01 -24.57
CA GLY A 281 5.24 9.10 -24.27
C GLY A 281 4.64 10.46 -24.61
N PHE A 282 5.49 11.48 -24.63
CA PHE A 282 5.07 12.83 -24.94
C PHE A 282 6.10 13.57 -25.80
N VAL A 283 5.61 14.52 -26.58
CA VAL A 283 6.39 15.50 -27.34
C VAL A 283 5.86 16.89 -27.01
N VAL A 284 6.75 17.81 -26.71
CA VAL A 284 6.47 19.21 -26.39
C VAL A 284 6.97 20.03 -27.56
N VAL A 285 6.06 20.77 -28.18
CA VAL A 285 6.36 21.68 -29.28
C VAL A 285 6.16 23.10 -28.76
N ASN A 286 7.20 23.92 -28.83
CA ASN A 286 7.11 25.34 -28.46
C ASN A 286 7.03 26.17 -29.74
N PHE A 287 5.88 26.82 -29.93
CA PHE A 287 5.67 27.77 -31.02
C PHE A 287 6.07 29.17 -30.54
N LYS A 288 6.83 29.87 -31.38
CA LYS A 288 7.23 31.27 -31.18
C LYS A 288 6.82 32.08 -32.40
N LEU A 289 6.47 33.34 -32.18
CA LEU A 289 6.20 34.28 -33.27
C LEU A 289 7.49 34.56 -34.06
N GLY A 290 7.40 34.56 -35.40
CA GLY A 290 8.51 34.88 -36.30
C GLY A 290 9.45 33.71 -36.61
N GLN A 291 8.94 32.47 -36.70
CA GLN A 291 9.72 31.25 -36.81
C GLN A 291 9.41 30.39 -38.03
#